data_AF-A0A1V4XW83-F1
#
_entry.id   AF-A0A1V4XW83-F1
#
_cell.length_a   1.000
_cell.length_b   1.000
_cell.length_c   1.000
_cell.angle_alpha   90.00
_cell.angle_beta   90.00
_cell.angle_gamma   90.00
#
_symmetry.space_group_name_H-M   'P 1'
#
loop_
_entity.id
_entity.type
_entity.pdbx_description
1 polymer ?
#
loop_
_entity_poly.entity_id
_entity_poly.type
_entity_poly.pdbx_seq_one_letter_code
_entity_poly.pdbx_strand_id
1 'polypeptide(L)'
;MNNIGKLEVVSVRKAFPHEALHFTKWLEAHIDALSKRLNISLSVEQREQSAGDFSIDLLCEDGDGKPVIIENQLEKTNHDHLGKLLTYLVNRSASTAIWITTEPRQEHQKVIYTAQ
;
A
#
# COMPACT_ATOMS: atom_id res chain seq x y z
N MET A 1 2.44 36.61 -7.48
CA MET A 1 1.65 36.60 -6.23
C MET A 1 1.23 35.16 -5.99
N ASN A 2 1.65 34.56 -4.87
CA ASN A 2 1.18 33.22 -4.52
C ASN A 2 -0.24 33.35 -3.96
N ASN A 3 -1.22 32.75 -4.64
CA ASN A 3 -2.59 32.69 -4.14
C ASN A 3 -2.62 31.84 -2.88
N ILE A 4 -2.89 32.48 -1.74
CA ILE A 4 -3.13 31.79 -0.47
C ILE A 4 -4.60 31.34 -0.46
N GLY A 5 -4.81 30.03 -0.39
CA GLY A 5 -6.14 29.40 -0.31
C GLY A 5 -6.42 28.79 1.07
N LYS A 6 -7.66 28.33 1.28
CA LYS A 6 -8.03 27.54 2.47
C LYS A 6 -7.75 26.06 2.22
N LEU A 7 -7.22 25.36 3.22
CA LEU A 7 -7.10 23.91 3.20
C LEU A 7 -8.50 23.28 3.29
N GLU A 8 -8.83 22.37 2.38
CA GLU A 8 -10.07 21.60 2.40
C GLU A 8 -9.79 20.12 2.58
N VAL A 9 -10.47 19.49 3.54
CA VAL A 9 -10.43 18.04 3.73
C VAL A 9 -11.44 17.40 2.80
N VAL A 10 -10.99 16.43 2.00
CA VAL A 10 -11.80 15.68 1.06
C VAL A 10 -11.69 14.18 1.33
N SER A 11 -12.66 13.40 0.86
CA SER A 11 -12.54 11.93 0.90
C SER A 11 -11.41 11.45 -0.01
N VAL A 12 -10.81 10.30 0.33
CA VAL A 12 -9.71 9.73 -0.46
C VAL A 12 -10.12 9.49 -1.92
N ARG A 13 -11.37 9.07 -2.17
CA ARG A 13 -11.91 8.85 -3.52
C ARG A 13 -12.09 10.14 -4.32
N LYS A 14 -12.30 11.29 -3.66
CA LYS A 14 -12.32 12.58 -4.34
C LYS A 14 -10.91 13.04 -4.72
N ALA A 15 -9.91 12.74 -3.88
CA ALA A 15 -8.50 13.03 -4.17
C ALA A 15 -7.91 12.07 -5.22
N PHE A 16 -8.27 10.79 -5.15
CA PHE A 16 -7.79 9.71 -6.00
C PHE A 16 -8.99 8.93 -6.56
N PRO A 17 -9.52 9.33 -7.73
CA PRO A 17 -10.70 8.70 -8.31
C PRO A 17 -10.51 7.21 -8.61
N HIS A 18 -9.27 6.79 -8.91
CA HIS A 18 -8.93 5.41 -9.23
C HIS A 18 -7.67 4.99 -8.49
N GLU A 19 -7.68 3.79 -7.93
CA GLU A 19 -6.62 3.28 -7.07
C GLU A 19 -5.31 3.09 -7.85
N ALA A 20 -5.27 2.14 -8.80
CA ALA A 20 -4.09 1.89 -9.64
C ALA A 20 -3.61 3.13 -10.41
N LEU A 21 -4.52 3.85 -11.07
CA LEU A 21 -4.14 4.95 -11.98
C LEU A 21 -3.77 6.25 -11.28
N HIS A 22 -4.25 6.50 -10.05
CA HIS A 22 -4.00 7.75 -9.34
C HIS A 22 -3.29 7.52 -8.00
N PHE A 23 -3.86 6.71 -7.10
CA PHE A 23 -3.29 6.54 -5.78
C PHE A 23 -1.96 5.77 -5.80
N THR A 24 -1.89 4.64 -6.51
CA THR A 24 -0.65 3.85 -6.58
C THR A 24 0.49 4.66 -7.22
N LYS A 25 0.20 5.44 -8.27
CA LYS A 25 1.20 6.34 -8.90
C LYS A 25 1.62 7.48 -7.98
N TRP A 26 0.68 8.05 -7.23
CA TRP A 26 1.00 9.08 -6.25
C TRP A 26 1.86 8.50 -5.13
N LEU A 27 1.51 7.33 -4.60
CA LEU A 27 2.25 6.66 -3.54
C LEU A 27 3.67 6.29 -3.99
N GLU A 28 3.84 5.77 -5.20
CA GLU A 28 5.15 5.50 -5.82
C GLU A 28 6.06 6.74 -5.79
N ALA A 29 5.53 7.89 -6.21
CA ALA A 29 6.28 9.15 -6.23
C ALA A 29 6.51 9.77 -4.84
N HIS A 30 5.80 9.30 -3.81
CA HIS A 30 5.84 9.83 -2.44
C HIS A 30 6.06 8.71 -1.41
N ILE A 31 6.80 7.67 -1.79
CA ILE A 31 7.03 6.50 -0.93
C ILE A 31 7.72 6.88 0.38
N ASP A 32 8.53 7.95 0.35
CA ASP A 32 9.21 8.55 1.49
C ASP A 32 8.24 8.96 2.61
N ALA A 33 7.03 9.42 2.25
CA ALA A 33 6.00 9.75 3.21
C ALA A 33 5.53 8.52 3.99
N LEU A 34 5.38 7.37 3.31
CA LEU A 34 5.02 6.10 3.92
C LEU A 34 6.18 5.55 4.76
N SER A 35 7.41 5.55 4.22
CA SER A 35 8.64 5.17 4.92
C SER A 35 8.76 5.90 6.25
N LYS A 36 8.61 7.23 6.22
CA LYS A 36 8.67 8.08 7.41
C LYS A 36 7.53 7.76 8.39
N ARG A 37 6.31 7.50 7.90
CA ARG A 37 5.15 7.21 8.74
C ARG A 37 5.27 5.88 9.48
N LEU A 38 5.88 4.88 8.84
CA LEU A 38 6.09 3.54 9.37
C LEU A 38 7.46 3.37 10.07
N ASN A 39 8.36 4.34 9.93
CA ASN A 39 9.73 4.27 10.41
C ASN A 39 10.49 3.06 9.85
N ILE A 40 10.32 2.80 8.56
CA ILE A 40 11.02 1.75 7.80
C ILE A 40 11.58 2.37 6.52
N SER A 41 12.75 1.89 6.07
CA SER A 41 13.26 2.27 4.74
C SER A 41 12.44 1.56 3.67
N LEU A 42 12.01 2.28 2.64
CA LEU A 42 11.37 1.70 1.45
C LEU A 42 11.99 2.34 0.20
N SER A 43 12.37 1.51 -0.77
CA SER A 43 12.72 1.92 -2.12
C SER A 43 11.80 1.21 -3.10
N VAL A 44 11.13 1.93 -4.00
CA VAL A 44 10.25 1.30 -5.00
C VAL A 44 11.11 0.61 -6.05
N GLU A 45 10.84 -0.67 -6.30
CA GLU A 45 11.44 -1.42 -7.39
C GLU A 45 10.56 -1.41 -8.63
N GLN A 46 9.28 -1.73 -8.46
CA GLN A 46 8.36 -1.95 -9.57
C GLN A 46 6.91 -1.68 -9.15
N ARG A 47 6.16 -1.04 -10.05
CA ARG A 47 4.68 -0.94 -9.97
C ARG A 47 4.01 -2.02 -10.82
N GLU A 48 2.84 -2.49 -10.38
CA GLU A 48 1.98 -3.42 -11.12
C GLU A 48 2.73 -4.71 -11.54
N GLN A 49 3.56 -5.23 -10.64
CA GLN A 49 4.34 -6.42 -10.94
C GLN A 49 3.40 -7.63 -11.06
N SER A 50 3.45 -8.31 -12.20
CA SER A 50 2.72 -9.58 -12.40
C SER A 50 3.17 -10.63 -11.38
N ALA A 51 2.20 -11.25 -10.73
CA ALA A 51 2.35 -12.31 -9.73
C ALA A 51 1.42 -13.48 -10.11
N GLY A 52 1.59 -13.99 -11.33
CA GLY A 52 0.68 -14.96 -11.95
C GLY A 52 -0.52 -14.25 -12.57
N ASP A 53 -1.73 -14.70 -12.25
CA ASP A 53 -3.00 -14.12 -12.73
C ASP A 53 -3.35 -12.76 -12.06
N PHE A 54 -2.54 -12.33 -11.10
CA PHE A 54 -2.77 -11.11 -10.34
C PHE A 54 -1.56 -10.17 -10.39
N SER A 55 -1.73 -8.95 -9.89
CA SER A 55 -0.71 -7.88 -9.90
C SER A 55 -0.51 -7.34 -8.49
N ILE A 56 0.75 -7.18 -8.08
CA ILE A 56 1.15 -6.48 -6.87
C ILE A 56 1.14 -4.98 -7.18
N ASP A 57 0.48 -4.17 -6.35
CA ASP A 57 0.40 -2.72 -6.62
C ASP A 57 1.77 -2.06 -6.62
N LEU A 58 2.57 -2.26 -5.55
CA LEU A 58 3.97 -1.86 -5.50
C LEU A 58 4.85 -2.95 -4.87
N LEU A 59 5.93 -3.28 -5.55
CA LEU A 59 7.07 -3.99 -4.99
C LEU A 59 8.14 -2.97 -4.59
N CYS A 60 8.60 -3.08 -3.36
CA CYS A 60 9.65 -2.26 -2.78
C CYS A 60 10.75 -3.15 -2.16
N GLU A 61 11.85 -2.53 -1.78
CA GLU A 61 12.87 -3.12 -0.91
C GLU A 61 12.97 -2.34 0.41
N ASP A 62 13.30 -3.06 1.50
CA ASP A 62 13.71 -2.45 2.75
C ASP A 62 15.20 -2.03 2.75
N GLY A 63 15.69 -1.50 3.88
CA GLY A 63 17.08 -1.04 4.01
C GLY A 63 18.14 -2.16 3.90
N ASP A 64 17.73 -3.42 4.02
CA ASP A 64 18.57 -4.60 3.86
C ASP A 64 18.44 -5.23 2.46
N GLY A 65 17.68 -4.60 1.55
CA GLY A 65 17.39 -5.14 0.22
C GLY A 65 16.39 -6.31 0.25
N LYS A 66 15.58 -6.47 1.30
CA LYS A 66 14.56 -7.53 1.33
C LYS A 66 13.27 -7.02 0.70
N PRO A 67 12.53 -7.89 -0.03
CA PRO A 67 11.30 -7.47 -0.69
C PRO A 67 10.22 -7.06 0.31
N VAL A 68 9.52 -5.97 -0.01
CA VAL A 68 8.36 -5.47 0.70
C VAL A 68 7.23 -5.31 -0.32
N ILE A 69 6.09 -5.93 -0.06
CA ILE A 69 4.91 -5.77 -0.92
C ILE A 69 3.96 -4.74 -0.33
N ILE A 70 3.32 -3.96 -1.19
CA ILE A 70 2.27 -3.01 -0.80
C ILE A 70 1.03 -3.32 -1.63
N GLU A 71 -0.09 -3.49 -0.95
CA GLU A 71 -1.43 -3.58 -1.54
C GLU A 71 -2.26 -2.37 -1.09
N ASN A 72 -2.90 -1.69 -2.04
CA ASN A 72 -3.79 -0.58 -1.78
C ASN A 72 -5.23 -1.07 -1.82
N GLN A 73 -6.07 -0.47 -0.98
CA GLN A 73 -7.52 -0.65 -1.05
C GLN A 73 -8.21 0.58 -0.45
N LEU A 74 -8.61 1.55 -1.29
CA LEU A 74 -9.27 2.81 -0.90
C LEU A 74 -10.74 2.63 -0.45
N GLU A 75 -11.14 1.38 -0.19
CA GLU A 75 -12.40 0.97 0.43
C GLU A 75 -12.14 0.19 1.73
N LYS A 76 -13.24 -0.16 2.38
CA LYS A 76 -13.26 -1.22 3.38
C LYS A 76 -12.60 -2.51 2.90
N THR A 77 -11.67 -3.01 3.70
CA THR A 77 -10.94 -4.25 3.40
C THR A 77 -11.84 -5.43 3.04
N ASN A 78 -11.44 -6.25 2.07
CA ASN A 78 -12.17 -7.46 1.67
C ASN A 78 -11.25 -8.71 1.62
N HIS A 79 -11.86 -9.89 1.50
CA HIS A 79 -11.10 -11.15 1.48
C HIS A 79 -10.24 -11.33 0.22
N ASP A 80 -10.63 -10.72 -0.90
CA ASP A 80 -9.86 -10.77 -2.14
C ASP A 80 -8.48 -10.11 -1.94
N HIS A 81 -8.44 -8.89 -1.41
CA HIS A 81 -7.18 -8.17 -1.15
C HIS A 81 -6.38 -8.82 -0.02
N LEU A 82 -7.03 -9.35 1.03
CA LEU A 82 -6.32 -10.12 2.07
C LEU A 82 -5.65 -11.37 1.47
N GLY A 83 -6.36 -12.12 0.62
CA GLY A 83 -5.84 -13.31 -0.04
C GLY A 83 -4.63 -12.98 -0.93
N LYS A 84 -4.73 -11.91 -1.73
CA LYS A 84 -3.62 -11.37 -2.53
C LYS A 84 -2.42 -11.02 -1.66
N LEU A 85 -2.60 -10.19 -0.64
CA LEU A 85 -1.55 -9.76 0.29
C LEU A 85 -0.78 -10.96 0.86
N LEU A 86 -1.48 -11.95 1.41
CA LEU A 86 -0.85 -13.14 2.00
C LEU A 86 -0.15 -14.01 0.95
N THR A 87 -0.79 -14.21 -0.21
CA THR A 87 -0.24 -15.02 -1.30
C THR A 87 1.05 -14.39 -1.84
N TYR A 88 1.06 -13.08 -2.05
CA TYR A 88 2.23 -12.37 -2.53
C TYR A 88 3.35 -12.33 -1.51
N LEU A 89 3.02 -12.17 -0.22
CA LEU A 89 4.01 -12.17 0.86
C LEU A 89 4.83 -13.46 0.81
N VAL A 90 4.14 -14.60 0.71
CA VAL A 90 4.77 -15.93 0.63
C VAL A 90 5.48 -16.14 -0.71
N ASN A 91 4.81 -15.89 -1.84
CA ASN A 91 5.36 -16.16 -3.17
C ASN A 91 6.59 -15.31 -3.50
N ARG A 92 6.67 -14.08 -2.98
CA ARG A 92 7.84 -13.21 -3.13
C ARG A 92 8.89 -13.41 -2.06
N SER A 93 8.64 -14.28 -1.08
CA SER A 93 9.48 -14.38 0.12
C SER A 93 9.75 -13.00 0.73
N ALA A 94 8.73 -12.12 0.70
CA ALA A 94 8.86 -10.76 1.17
C ALA A 94 9.00 -10.75 2.69
N SER A 95 9.82 -9.84 3.21
CA SER A 95 10.02 -9.68 4.65
C SER A 95 8.81 -9.01 5.29
N THR A 96 8.13 -8.15 4.54
CA THR A 96 7.05 -7.29 5.01
C THR A 96 5.94 -7.18 3.97
N ALA A 97 4.69 -7.18 4.44
CA ALA A 97 3.52 -6.81 3.65
C ALA A 97 2.84 -5.59 4.27
N ILE A 98 2.54 -4.59 3.46
CA ILE A 98 1.86 -3.36 3.88
C ILE A 98 0.51 -3.30 3.17
N TRP A 99 -0.58 -3.19 3.92
CA TRP A 99 -1.92 -3.03 3.36
C TRP A 99 -2.48 -1.66 3.72
N ILE A 100 -2.70 -0.82 2.71
CA ILE A 100 -3.16 0.57 2.88
C ILE A 100 -4.65 0.63 2.59
N THR A 101 -5.44 1.02 3.60
CA THR A 101 -6.90 1.06 3.52
C THR A 101 -7.48 2.18 4.37
N THR A 102 -8.66 2.69 3.98
CA THR A 102 -9.40 3.68 4.77
C THR A 102 -10.26 3.06 5.87
N GLU A 103 -10.65 1.79 5.73
CA GLU A 103 -11.55 1.13 6.69
C GLU A 103 -11.14 -0.35 6.88
N PRO A 104 -10.13 -0.61 7.72
CA PRO A 104 -9.73 -1.98 8.04
C PRO A 104 -10.83 -2.68 8.87
N ARG A 105 -11.23 -3.89 8.43
CA ARG A 105 -12.15 -4.75 9.17
C ARG A 105 -11.41 -5.40 10.33
N GLN A 106 -12.05 -5.51 11.49
CA GLN A 106 -11.42 -6.06 12.70
C GLN A 106 -10.94 -7.50 12.50
N GLU A 107 -11.70 -8.31 11.78
CA GLU A 107 -11.34 -9.69 11.44
C GLU A 107 -10.09 -9.76 10.56
N HIS A 108 -9.89 -8.84 9.60
CA HIS A 108 -8.68 -8.78 8.80
C HIS A 108 -7.50 -8.25 9.61
N GLN A 109 -7.74 -7.28 10.50
CA GLN A 109 -6.72 -6.84 11.44
C GLN A 109 -6.25 -7.99 12.32
N LYS A 110 -7.14 -8.87 12.81
CA LYS A 110 -6.76 -10.06 13.59
C LYS A 110 -5.92 -11.06 12.82
N VAL A 111 -6.06 -11.13 11.49
CA VAL A 111 -5.22 -12.00 10.65
C VAL A 111 -3.80 -11.44 10.50
N ILE A 112 -3.68 -10.12 10.34
CA ILE A 112 -2.40 -9.43 10.14
C ILE A 112 -1.68 -9.21 11.48
N TYR A 113 -2.45 -8.92 12.53
CA TYR A 113 -1.96 -8.71 13.87
C TYR A 113 -1.47 -10.03 14.44
N THR A 114 -0.15 -10.20 14.45
CA THR A 114 0.46 -11.24 15.27
C THR A 114 0.56 -10.68 16.68
N ALA A 115 -0.13 -11.30 17.65
CA ALA A 115 0.09 -11.00 19.05
C ALA A 115 1.57 -11.22 19.37
N GLN A 116 2.24 -10.19 19.89
CA GLN A 116 3.55 -10.32 20.51
C GLN A 116 3.43 -11.15 21.80
#